data_AF-A0A496Z6T6-F1
#
_entry.id   AF-A0A496Z6T6-F1
#
_cell.length_a   1.000
_cell.length_b   1.000
_cell.length_c   1.000
_cell.angle_alpha   90.00
_cell.angle_beta   90.00
_cell.angle_gamma   90.00
#
_symmetry.space_group_name_H-M   'P 1'
#
loop_
_entity.id
_entity.type
_entity.pdbx_description
1 polymer ?
#
loop_
_entity_poly.entity_id
_entity_poly.type
_entity_poly.pdbx_seq_one_letter_code
_entity_poly.pdbx_strand_id
1 'polypeptide(L)'
;MRPSISKPLPAPNTFEEQIELFEQDAQEKHYATIQNMQTVGLSDRFNRLLELSIIPTLGRIGFDEQLCWVLFKMTAPVWKSIGPFGDDVELMYPVFLKDMGEIRRGIISNSRKNSRARSILDQMDPQATYSLINRTMHPAKLFEDFDDISLSWIILPRAYDLLEKDHSQYMLIYIRSIDKETEFEFTRILARIIIEFVGNYSLKYIDDVQLKNQMVDALFYGYATMFWKNLRDPPGGFEDGLIFESFFRWAKMIHGRFAPANKDMARTTERMKKEKEKTFPVYNAFGLAHHNHYDVRRFLVALRHGIPGVESVVRYFGVGGPLLKNKTDGRLPYVAVPKTLSLLFRQIKKRYPVETPRTRKSIREFLSRLGSNYNLERLKAVHFGGELSESLRFVSPRVQSLIHDLRTGYLESYRRGLKISNRHRG
;
A
#
# COMPACT_ATOMS: atom_id res chain seq x y z
N MET A 1 1.04 -18.31 39.75
CA MET A 1 1.15 -18.70 38.31
C MET A 1 -0.14 -19.40 37.91
N ARG A 2 -0.95 -18.79 37.05
CA ARG A 2 -2.08 -19.45 36.39
C ARG A 2 -1.70 -19.65 34.92
N PRO A 3 -1.82 -20.85 34.35
CA PRO A 3 -1.52 -21.07 32.94
C PRO A 3 -2.59 -20.39 32.08
N SER A 4 -2.17 -19.49 31.19
CA SER A 4 -3.04 -18.92 30.15
C SER A 4 -3.31 -20.00 29.11
N ILE A 5 -4.45 -20.67 29.24
CA ILE A 5 -4.97 -21.54 28.18
C ILE A 5 -5.52 -20.63 27.08
N SER A 6 -4.67 -20.21 26.15
CA SER A 6 -5.11 -19.61 24.90
C SER A 6 -5.85 -20.69 24.12
N LYS A 7 -7.19 -20.64 24.13
CA LYS A 7 -8.00 -21.46 23.20
C LYS A 7 -7.54 -21.14 21.77
N PRO A 8 -7.29 -22.13 20.90
CA PRO A 8 -7.04 -21.86 19.50
C PRO A 8 -8.23 -21.10 18.93
N LEU A 9 -7.96 -19.92 18.36
CA LEU A 9 -8.98 -19.12 17.69
C LEU A 9 -9.64 -19.96 16.60
N PRO A 10 -10.98 -19.91 16.44
CA PRO A 10 -11.66 -20.62 15.38
C PRO A 10 -11.08 -20.21 14.03
N ALA A 11 -11.00 -21.16 13.08
CA ALA A 11 -10.49 -20.88 11.75
C ALA A 11 -11.24 -19.69 11.14
N PRO A 12 -10.54 -18.68 10.59
CA PRO A 12 -11.18 -17.48 10.09
C PRO A 12 -12.15 -17.85 8.96
N ASN A 13 -13.39 -17.39 9.08
CA ASN A 13 -14.44 -17.61 8.11
C ASN A 13 -14.33 -16.63 6.94
N THR A 14 -13.55 -15.56 7.06
CA THR A 14 -13.28 -14.57 6.00
C THR A 14 -11.79 -14.19 5.85
N PHE A 15 -11.42 -13.68 4.67
CA PHE A 15 -10.07 -13.16 4.42
C PHE A 15 -9.72 -11.96 5.31
N GLU A 16 -10.70 -11.10 5.61
CA GLU A 16 -10.50 -9.95 6.50
C GLU A 16 -10.21 -10.41 7.94
N GLU A 17 -10.94 -11.40 8.46
CA GLU A 17 -10.64 -12.05 9.75
C GLU A 17 -9.25 -12.67 9.76
N GLN A 18 -8.82 -13.27 8.64
CA GLN A 18 -7.47 -13.81 8.53
C GLN A 18 -6.39 -12.72 8.63
N ILE A 19 -6.56 -11.58 7.96
CA ILE A 19 -5.63 -10.44 8.09
C ILE A 19 -5.65 -9.90 9.52
N GLU A 20 -6.82 -9.80 10.14
CA GLU A 20 -6.97 -9.32 11.52
C GLU A 20 -6.26 -10.23 12.52
N LEU A 21 -6.32 -11.56 12.34
CA LEU A 21 -5.54 -12.50 13.15
C LEU A 21 -4.03 -12.30 12.98
N PHE A 22 -3.56 -11.99 11.78
CA PHE A 22 -2.13 -11.70 11.55
C PHE A 22 -1.71 -10.35 12.13
N GLU A 23 -2.59 -9.35 12.07
CA GLU A 23 -2.41 -8.07 12.74
C GLU A 23 -2.29 -8.26 14.25
N GLN A 24 -3.21 -9.01 14.87
CA GLN A 24 -3.23 -9.31 16.30
C GLN A 24 -1.98 -10.08 16.74
N ASP A 25 -1.58 -11.14 16.03
CA ASP A 25 -0.34 -11.90 16.33
C ASP A 25 0.90 -10.99 16.32
N ALA A 26 1.03 -10.13 15.31
CA ALA A 26 2.14 -9.18 15.24
C ALA A 26 2.07 -8.14 16.37
N GLN A 27 0.87 -7.64 16.69
CA GLN A 27 0.66 -6.65 17.74
C GLN A 27 0.96 -7.21 19.14
N GLU A 28 0.55 -8.44 19.42
CA GLU A 28 0.85 -9.14 20.67
C GLU A 28 2.36 -9.33 20.83
N LYS A 29 3.05 -9.77 19.78
CA LYS A 29 4.52 -9.92 19.80
C LYS A 29 5.21 -8.58 20.04
N HIS A 30 4.77 -7.52 19.37
CA HIS A 30 5.28 -6.18 19.58
C HIS A 30 5.14 -5.74 21.04
N TYR A 31 3.92 -5.81 21.60
CA TYR A 31 3.67 -5.39 22.99
C TYR A 31 4.41 -6.27 24.01
N ALA A 32 4.53 -7.58 23.76
CA ALA A 32 5.31 -8.46 24.61
C ALA A 32 6.80 -8.07 24.63
N THR A 33 7.37 -7.69 23.48
CA THR A 33 8.75 -7.21 23.41
C THR A 33 8.94 -5.91 24.21
N ILE A 34 7.98 -4.98 24.12
CA ILE A 34 8.05 -3.68 24.78
C ILE A 34 7.90 -3.77 26.29
N GLN A 35 7.02 -4.65 26.79
CA GLN A 35 6.80 -4.81 28.22
C GLN A 35 8.09 -5.17 28.97
N ASN A 36 9.07 -5.75 28.26
CA ASN A 36 10.36 -6.15 28.81
C ASN A 36 11.45 -5.07 28.68
N MET A 37 11.16 -3.90 28.08
CA MET A 37 12.11 -2.80 27.92
C MET A 37 11.91 -1.71 28.97
N GLN A 38 13.00 -1.18 29.51
CA GLN A 38 12.94 0.06 30.29
C GLN A 38 12.78 1.26 29.34
N THR A 39 11.65 1.97 29.45
CA THR A 39 11.42 3.19 28.68
C THR A 39 12.01 4.41 29.39
N VAL A 40 12.68 5.29 28.64
CA VAL A 40 13.18 6.55 29.18
C VAL A 40 12.06 7.60 29.17
N GLY A 41 11.97 8.38 30.25
CA GLY A 41 11.08 9.54 30.31
C GLY A 41 11.44 10.59 29.26
N LEU A 42 10.45 10.99 28.46
CA LEU A 42 10.52 12.13 27.55
C LEU A 42 10.25 13.42 28.32
N SER A 43 10.82 14.54 27.85
CA SER A 43 10.51 15.85 28.43
C SER A 43 9.06 16.25 28.13
N ASP A 44 8.42 17.00 29.02
CA ASP A 44 7.04 17.46 28.83
C ASP A 44 6.84 18.24 27.53
N ARG A 45 7.86 19.01 27.13
CA ARG A 45 7.85 19.73 25.86
C ARG A 45 7.80 18.78 24.66
N PHE A 46 8.61 17.72 24.67
CA PHE A 46 8.63 16.75 23.58
C PHE A 46 7.37 15.86 23.60
N ASN A 47 6.83 15.52 24.77
CA ASN A 47 5.53 14.85 24.89
C ASN A 47 4.42 15.68 24.23
N ARG A 48 4.37 16.99 24.48
CA ARG A 48 3.41 17.89 23.79
C ARG A 48 3.62 17.93 22.28
N LEU A 49 4.86 17.94 21.80
CA LEU A 49 5.16 17.91 20.36
C LEU A 49 4.71 16.59 19.71
N LEU A 50 4.91 15.47 20.40
CA LEU A 50 4.43 14.16 19.96
C LEU A 50 2.91 14.14 19.84
N GLU A 51 2.22 14.54 20.92
CA GLU A 51 0.77 14.51 21.03
C GLU A 51 0.08 15.44 20.02
N LEU A 52 0.58 16.67 19.87
CA LEU A 52 -0.10 17.70 19.09
C LEU A 52 0.27 17.71 17.61
N SER A 53 1.42 17.14 17.23
CA SER A 53 1.93 17.25 15.85
C SER A 53 2.38 15.90 15.30
N ILE A 54 3.38 15.26 15.90
CA ILE A 54 4.03 14.11 15.25
C ILE A 54 3.08 12.92 15.13
N ILE A 55 2.44 12.50 16.22
CA ILE A 55 1.61 11.29 16.26
C ILE A 55 0.35 11.44 15.40
N PRO A 56 -0.40 12.56 15.45
CA PRO A 56 -1.51 12.78 14.53
C PRO A 56 -1.11 12.63 13.06
N THR A 57 0.03 13.22 12.67
CA THR A 57 0.53 13.14 11.29
C THR A 57 0.98 11.73 10.92
N LEU A 58 1.62 11.00 11.85
CA LEU A 58 1.94 9.59 11.66
C LEU A 58 0.68 8.73 11.53
N GLY A 59 -0.35 9.01 12.33
CA GLY A 59 -1.65 8.36 12.24
C GLY A 59 -2.29 8.52 10.85
N ARG A 60 -2.18 9.72 10.26
CA ARG A 60 -2.67 9.99 8.88
C ARG A 60 -1.99 9.12 7.83
N ILE A 61 -0.70 8.79 8.00
CA ILE A 61 0.04 7.90 7.07
C ILE A 61 -0.06 6.43 7.46
N GLY A 62 -0.98 6.08 8.36
CA GLY A 62 -1.30 4.69 8.69
C GLY A 62 -0.67 4.18 9.97
N PHE A 63 0.03 5.02 10.75
CA PHE A 63 0.51 4.62 12.06
C PHE A 63 -0.59 4.35 13.07
N ASP A 64 -0.36 3.32 13.87
CA ASP A 64 -1.08 3.14 15.11
C ASP A 64 -0.50 4.08 16.17
N GLU A 65 -1.39 4.82 16.82
CA GLU A 65 -1.03 5.83 17.81
C GLU A 65 -0.31 5.21 19.00
N GLN A 66 -0.83 4.09 19.53
CA GLN A 66 -0.24 3.43 20.69
C GLN A 66 1.12 2.83 20.34
N LEU A 67 1.24 2.17 19.17
CA LEU A 67 2.53 1.69 18.68
C LEU A 67 3.53 2.84 18.52
N CYS A 68 3.10 4.01 17.99
CA CYS A 68 3.96 5.19 17.86
C CYS A 68 4.47 5.68 19.20
N TRP A 69 3.56 5.92 20.15
CA TRP A 69 3.91 6.40 21.48
C TRP A 69 5.00 5.55 22.11
N VAL A 70 4.84 4.24 22.01
CA VAL A 70 5.78 3.29 22.53
C VAL A 70 7.12 3.36 21.79
N LEU A 71 7.11 3.36 20.46
CA LEU A 71 8.33 3.48 19.64
C LEU A 71 9.14 4.74 19.96
N PHE A 72 8.48 5.89 20.07
CA PHE A 72 9.12 7.16 20.41
C PHE A 72 9.64 7.19 21.85
N LYS A 73 8.92 6.61 22.81
CA LYS A 73 9.40 6.50 24.21
C LYS A 73 10.63 5.60 24.33
N MET A 74 10.68 4.50 23.58
CA MET A 74 11.83 3.59 23.60
C MET A 74 13.07 4.21 22.94
N THR A 75 12.88 5.11 21.97
CA THR A 75 13.97 5.76 21.23
C THR A 75 14.15 7.22 21.63
N ALA A 76 13.59 7.57 22.78
CA ALA A 76 13.56 8.90 23.38
C ALA A 76 14.91 9.66 23.37
N PRO A 77 16.06 9.04 23.73
CA PRO A 77 17.35 9.73 23.74
C PRO A 77 17.72 10.35 22.39
N VAL A 78 17.33 9.71 21.29
CA VAL A 78 17.61 10.14 19.92
C VAL A 78 16.76 11.34 19.56
N TRP A 79 15.46 11.25 19.84
CA TRP A 79 14.50 12.29 19.47
C TRP A 79 14.59 13.55 20.34
N LYS A 80 15.19 13.44 21.54
CA LYS A 80 15.51 14.61 22.38
C LYS A 80 16.44 15.60 21.67
N SER A 81 17.25 15.16 20.71
CA SER A 81 18.14 16.04 19.93
C SER A 81 17.40 17.01 18.99
N ILE A 82 16.10 16.82 18.73
CA ILE A 82 15.27 17.74 17.95
C ILE A 82 15.19 19.14 18.62
N GLY A 83 15.36 19.20 19.95
CA GLY A 83 15.44 20.47 20.67
C GLY A 83 14.18 21.35 20.55
N PRO A 84 14.27 22.62 20.99
CA PRO A 84 13.19 23.59 20.87
C PRO A 84 13.07 24.11 19.43
N PHE A 85 12.07 23.64 18.68
CA PHE A 85 11.80 24.13 17.32
C PHE A 85 11.07 25.47 17.31
N GLY A 86 11.58 26.44 16.54
CA GLY A 86 10.90 27.70 16.24
C GLY A 86 9.95 27.55 15.04
N ASP A 87 8.88 28.34 15.02
CA ASP A 87 7.90 28.31 13.92
C ASP A 87 8.40 29.02 12.64
N ASP A 88 9.42 29.88 12.76
CA ASP A 88 9.90 30.77 11.68
C ASP A 88 11.21 30.33 11.01
N VAL A 89 11.74 29.14 11.30
CA VAL A 89 12.98 28.68 10.64
C VAL A 89 12.63 28.02 9.30
N GLU A 90 12.93 28.72 8.21
CA GLU A 90 12.93 28.17 6.86
C GLU A 90 14.06 27.13 6.78
N LEU A 91 13.70 25.86 6.95
CA LEU A 91 14.68 24.79 7.08
C LEU A 91 15.21 24.37 5.72
N MET A 92 16.40 24.84 5.42
CA MET A 92 17.23 24.34 4.34
C MET A 92 17.81 22.97 4.71
N TYR A 93 17.75 22.02 3.78
CA TYR A 93 18.49 20.78 3.94
C TYR A 93 19.99 21.06 3.70
N PRO A 94 20.88 20.95 4.71
CA PRO A 94 22.21 21.56 4.63
C PRO A 94 23.14 20.94 3.59
N VAL A 95 22.86 19.73 3.10
CA VAL A 95 23.68 19.08 2.07
C VAL A 95 23.30 19.52 0.64
N PHE A 96 22.09 20.07 0.42
CA PHE A 96 21.58 20.28 -0.95
C PHE A 96 21.17 21.72 -1.28
N LEU A 97 21.06 22.63 -0.30
CA LEU A 97 20.63 24.02 -0.52
C LEU A 97 19.31 24.14 -1.32
N LYS A 98 18.40 23.17 -1.18
CA LYS A 98 17.09 23.17 -1.84
C LYS A 98 15.96 23.26 -0.83
N ASP A 99 14.95 24.05 -1.16
CA ASP A 99 13.72 24.17 -0.37
C ASP A 99 12.71 23.03 -0.70
N MET A 100 11.68 22.90 0.14
CA MET A 100 10.63 21.89 -0.04
C MET A 100 9.80 22.09 -1.33
N GLY A 101 9.68 23.32 -1.83
CA GLY A 101 9.00 23.64 -3.07
C GLY A 101 9.76 23.17 -4.31
N GLU A 102 11.08 23.33 -4.34
CA GLU A 102 11.97 22.80 -5.39
C GLU A 102 11.93 21.28 -5.44
N ILE A 103 12.01 20.66 -4.27
CA ILE A 103 11.88 19.22 -4.08
C ILE A 103 10.54 18.72 -4.65
N ARG A 104 9.45 19.37 -4.26
CA ARG A 104 8.10 19.07 -4.73
C ARG A 104 8.00 19.17 -6.26
N ARG A 105 8.53 20.23 -6.86
CA ARG A 105 8.56 20.41 -8.32
C ARG A 105 9.31 19.27 -9.02
N GLY A 106 10.47 18.86 -8.49
CA GLY A 106 11.25 17.74 -9.02
C GLY A 106 10.48 16.42 -8.99
N ILE A 107 9.89 16.07 -7.85
CA ILE A 107 9.07 14.86 -7.70
C ILE A 107 7.89 14.85 -8.67
N ILE A 108 7.16 15.96 -8.77
CA ILE A 108 5.98 16.06 -9.63
C ILE A 108 6.40 15.93 -11.10
N SER A 109 7.49 16.60 -11.50
CA SER A 109 8.05 16.50 -12.85
C SER A 109 8.40 15.05 -13.21
N ASN A 110 9.13 14.36 -12.34
CA ASN A 110 9.52 12.96 -12.57
C ASN A 110 8.33 11.99 -12.54
N SER A 111 7.34 12.23 -11.69
CA SER A 111 6.09 11.45 -11.70
C SER A 111 5.31 11.63 -13.01
N ARG A 112 5.16 12.88 -13.49
CA ARG A 112 4.50 13.19 -14.77
C ARG A 112 5.23 12.59 -15.97
N LYS A 113 6.57 12.61 -15.98
CA LYS A 113 7.37 11.92 -17.01
C LYS A 113 7.08 10.42 -17.01
N ASN A 114 7.08 9.78 -15.83
CA ASN A 114 6.82 8.35 -15.70
C ASN A 114 5.38 7.96 -16.07
N SER A 115 4.38 8.75 -15.70
CA SER A 115 2.98 8.47 -16.07
C SER A 115 2.73 8.66 -17.56
N ARG A 116 3.32 9.69 -18.18
CA ARG A 116 3.28 9.90 -19.62
C ARG A 116 3.99 8.75 -20.37
N ALA A 117 5.15 8.32 -19.89
CA ALA A 117 5.88 7.18 -20.44
C ALA A 117 5.04 5.89 -20.37
N ARG A 118 4.41 5.59 -19.23
CA ARG A 118 3.50 4.44 -19.10
C ARG A 118 2.28 4.53 -20.02
N SER A 119 1.64 5.70 -20.12
CA SER A 119 0.50 5.88 -21.03
C SER A 119 0.88 5.71 -22.49
N ILE A 120 2.11 6.09 -22.88
CA ILE A 120 2.63 5.87 -24.22
C ILE A 120 2.91 4.38 -24.43
N LEU A 121 3.59 3.72 -23.48
CA LEU A 121 3.89 2.28 -23.52
C LEU A 121 2.62 1.42 -23.60
N ASP A 122 1.58 1.76 -22.84
CA ASP A 122 0.28 1.06 -22.86
C ASP A 122 -0.46 1.17 -24.21
N GLN A 123 -0.09 2.15 -25.05
CA GLN A 123 -0.65 2.37 -26.39
C GLN A 123 0.24 1.80 -27.50
N MET A 124 1.44 1.33 -27.19
CA MET A 124 2.39 0.79 -28.16
C MET A 124 2.25 -0.72 -28.30
N ASP A 125 2.59 -1.25 -29.47
CA ASP A 125 2.67 -2.70 -29.65
C ASP A 125 3.85 -3.30 -28.86
N PRO A 126 3.81 -4.61 -28.54
CA PRO A 126 4.81 -5.27 -27.70
C PRO A 126 6.25 -5.21 -28.24
N GLN A 127 6.43 -5.19 -29.55
CA GLN A 127 7.74 -5.18 -30.20
C GLN A 127 8.34 -3.78 -30.18
N ALA A 128 7.54 -2.74 -30.45
CA ALA A 128 7.94 -1.35 -30.27
C ALA A 128 8.24 -1.02 -28.79
N THR A 129 7.48 -1.61 -27.87
CA THR A 129 7.72 -1.52 -26.42
C THR A 129 9.09 -2.10 -26.04
N TYR A 130 9.43 -3.29 -26.54
CA TYR A 130 10.72 -3.93 -26.26
C TYR A 130 11.92 -3.13 -26.80
N SER A 131 11.81 -2.62 -28.04
CA SER A 131 12.84 -1.76 -28.63
C SER A 131 12.99 -0.43 -27.91
N LEU A 132 11.89 0.18 -27.44
CA LEU A 132 11.93 1.42 -26.67
C LEU A 132 12.59 1.20 -25.31
N ILE A 133 12.23 0.13 -24.59
CA ILE A 133 12.83 -0.24 -23.30
C ILE A 133 14.35 -0.39 -23.42
N ASN A 134 14.83 -1.13 -24.42
CA ASN A 134 16.26 -1.31 -24.67
C ASN A 134 16.98 0.01 -25.01
N ARG A 135 16.32 0.92 -25.73
CA ARG A 135 16.87 2.24 -26.06
C ARG A 135 16.88 3.19 -24.85
N THR A 136 15.89 3.09 -23.96
CA THR A 136 15.83 3.88 -22.71
C THR A 136 16.75 3.36 -21.60
N MET A 137 17.02 2.06 -21.56
CA MET A 137 17.97 1.43 -20.63
C MET A 137 19.43 1.58 -21.09
N HIS A 138 19.70 2.36 -22.15
CA HIS A 138 21.05 2.59 -22.64
C HIS A 138 21.87 3.37 -21.59
N PRO A 139 23.09 2.92 -21.24
CA PRO A 139 23.89 3.50 -20.15
C PRO A 139 24.07 5.02 -20.23
N ALA A 140 24.24 5.58 -21.43
CA ALA A 140 24.38 7.02 -21.63
C ALA A 140 23.12 7.82 -21.23
N LYS A 141 21.93 7.26 -21.42
CA LYS A 141 20.65 7.91 -21.08
C LYS A 141 20.33 7.81 -19.59
N LEU A 142 20.70 6.68 -18.98
CA LEU A 142 20.67 6.52 -17.52
C LEU A 142 21.61 7.49 -16.81
N PHE A 143 22.73 7.87 -17.44
CA PHE A 143 23.66 8.86 -16.92
C PHE A 143 23.07 10.29 -16.96
N GLU A 144 22.37 10.67 -18.03
CA GLU A 144 21.64 11.95 -18.12
C GLU A 144 20.49 12.08 -17.10
N ASP A 145 19.81 10.97 -16.77
CA ASP A 145 18.77 10.94 -15.72
C ASP A 145 19.35 10.97 -14.29
N PHE A 146 20.65 10.68 -14.13
CA PHE A 146 21.34 10.67 -12.84
C PHE A 146 21.75 12.07 -12.35
N ASP A 147 21.89 13.05 -13.25
CA ASP A 147 22.22 14.45 -12.91
C ASP A 147 21.04 15.22 -12.29
N ASP A 148 19.86 14.61 -12.17
CA ASP A 148 18.73 15.15 -11.43
C ASP A 148 18.95 14.94 -9.91
N ILE A 149 19.77 15.83 -9.31
CA ILE A 149 20.14 15.96 -7.87
C ILE A 149 18.92 15.93 -6.90
N SER A 150 17.69 15.85 -7.41
CA SER A 150 16.45 15.64 -6.66
C SER A 150 16.34 14.29 -5.93
N LEU A 151 17.26 13.33 -6.13
CA LEU A 151 17.17 12.01 -5.48
C LEU A 151 17.96 11.91 -4.17
N SER A 152 18.94 12.78 -3.94
CA SER A 152 19.92 12.65 -2.85
C SER A 152 19.35 12.85 -1.44
N TRP A 153 18.27 13.62 -1.28
CA TRP A 153 17.57 13.78 0.01
C TRP A 153 16.58 12.64 0.27
N ILE A 154 15.99 12.03 -0.77
CA ILE A 154 15.23 10.75 -0.67
C ILE A 154 16.14 9.62 -0.19
N ILE A 155 17.45 9.73 -0.48
CA ILE A 155 18.46 8.74 -0.12
C ILE A 155 18.80 8.80 1.37
N LEU A 156 18.76 9.95 2.05
CA LEU A 156 19.26 10.05 3.43
C LEU A 156 18.50 9.19 4.46
N PRO A 157 17.16 9.15 4.47
CA PRO A 157 16.40 8.18 5.26
C PRO A 157 16.70 6.72 4.90
N ARG A 158 17.33 6.42 3.76
CA ARG A 158 17.71 5.06 3.31
C ARG A 158 19.18 4.73 3.54
N ALA A 159 20.04 5.75 3.54
CA ALA A 159 21.46 5.67 3.80
C ALA A 159 21.70 5.63 5.30
N TYR A 160 21.30 4.51 5.92
CA TYR A 160 21.43 4.26 7.35
C TYR A 160 22.80 4.67 7.89
N ASP A 161 23.88 4.35 7.18
CA ASP A 161 25.25 4.66 7.59
C ASP A 161 25.58 6.17 7.61
N LEU A 162 24.87 6.98 6.81
CA LEU A 162 25.09 8.44 6.68
C LEU A 162 24.20 9.29 7.60
N LEU A 163 23.27 8.69 8.34
CA LEU A 163 22.43 9.44 9.29
C LEU A 163 23.28 10.02 10.43
N GLU A 164 22.98 11.24 10.86
CA GLU A 164 23.59 11.89 12.02
C GLU A 164 22.52 12.23 13.06
N LYS A 165 22.91 12.45 14.34
CA LYS A 165 21.94 12.74 15.41
C LYS A 165 21.13 13.99 15.09
N ASP A 166 21.82 15.04 14.64
CA ASP A 166 21.24 16.35 14.34
C ASP A 166 20.28 16.32 13.15
N HIS A 167 20.42 15.34 12.25
CA HIS A 167 19.49 15.16 11.14
C HIS A 167 18.06 14.79 11.62
N SER A 168 17.87 14.35 12.88
CA SER A 168 16.55 14.05 13.47
C SER A 168 15.56 15.22 13.36
N GLN A 169 16.08 16.45 13.38
CA GLN A 169 15.33 17.69 13.24
C GLN A 169 14.61 17.83 11.89
N TYR A 170 15.12 17.17 10.84
CA TYR A 170 14.53 17.21 9.51
C TYR A 170 13.22 16.43 9.41
N MET A 171 12.96 15.51 10.34
CA MET A 171 11.67 14.81 10.39
C MET A 171 10.49 15.78 10.55
N LEU A 172 10.69 16.86 11.32
CA LEU A 172 9.66 17.89 11.50
C LEU A 172 9.35 18.65 10.21
N ILE A 173 10.32 18.80 9.31
CA ILE A 173 10.11 19.40 7.98
C ILE A 173 9.13 18.54 7.19
N TYR A 174 9.35 17.23 7.17
CA TYR A 174 8.48 16.29 6.44
C TYR A 174 7.07 16.24 7.05
N ILE A 175 6.97 16.25 8.38
CA ILE A 175 5.69 16.29 9.10
C ILE A 175 4.94 17.60 8.81
N ARG A 176 5.60 18.76 8.89
CA ARG A 176 4.95 20.04 8.55
C ARG A 176 4.53 20.10 7.07
N SER A 177 5.33 19.53 6.18
CA SER A 177 5.07 19.54 4.74
C SER A 177 3.92 18.63 4.37
N ILE A 178 3.84 17.42 4.93
CA ILE A 178 2.76 16.49 4.63
C ILE A 178 1.40 17.01 5.13
N ASP A 179 1.38 17.82 6.19
CA ASP A 179 0.15 18.40 6.71
C ASP A 179 -0.45 19.46 5.79
N LYS A 180 0.40 20.20 5.06
CA LYS A 180 0.00 21.28 4.15
C LYS A 180 -0.11 20.84 2.69
N GLU A 181 0.33 19.62 2.35
CA GLU A 181 0.44 19.19 0.96
C GLU A 181 -0.90 18.73 0.36
N THR A 182 -1.13 19.10 -0.89
CA THR A 182 -2.31 18.73 -1.69
C THR A 182 -1.98 17.77 -2.85
N GLU A 183 -0.72 17.74 -3.31
CA GLU A 183 -0.25 16.86 -4.38
C GLU A 183 0.02 15.46 -3.86
N PHE A 184 -0.92 14.56 -4.16
CA PHE A 184 -0.90 13.17 -3.71
C PHE A 184 0.44 12.45 -3.90
N GLU A 185 1.08 12.57 -5.06
CA GLU A 185 2.35 11.89 -5.33
C GLU A 185 3.48 12.35 -4.42
N PHE A 186 3.49 13.64 -4.07
CA PHE A 186 4.45 14.17 -3.13
C PHE A 186 4.13 13.72 -1.71
N THR A 187 2.85 13.79 -1.30
CA THR A 187 2.39 13.26 0.00
C THR A 187 2.75 11.78 0.18
N ARG A 188 2.59 10.96 -0.87
CA ARG A 188 2.96 9.53 -0.87
C ARG A 188 4.45 9.31 -0.63
N ILE A 189 5.31 10.09 -1.29
CA ILE A 189 6.76 9.99 -1.11
C ILE A 189 7.19 10.49 0.26
N LEU A 190 6.60 11.59 0.75
CA LEU A 190 6.84 12.10 2.10
C LEU A 190 6.45 11.08 3.17
N ALA A 191 5.28 10.45 3.05
CA ALA A 191 4.84 9.40 3.96
C ALA A 191 5.87 8.25 4.03
N ARG A 192 6.35 7.78 2.86
CA ARG A 192 7.39 6.76 2.79
C ARG A 192 8.69 7.22 3.47
N ILE A 193 9.12 8.46 3.23
CA ILE A 193 10.33 9.02 3.83
C ILE A 193 10.21 9.06 5.35
N ILE A 194 9.08 9.53 5.89
CA ILE A 194 8.84 9.58 7.34
C ILE A 194 8.88 8.17 7.94
N ILE A 195 8.22 7.19 7.31
CA ILE A 195 8.27 5.78 7.73
C ILE A 195 9.71 5.27 7.76
N GLU A 196 10.50 5.57 6.71
CA GLU A 196 11.91 5.22 6.59
C GLU A 196 12.78 5.87 7.67
N PHE A 197 12.51 7.14 7.94
CA PHE A 197 13.22 7.95 8.91
C PHE A 197 13.05 7.40 10.34
N VAL A 198 11.81 7.16 10.76
CA VAL A 198 11.50 6.64 12.11
C VAL A 198 12.26 5.35 12.40
N GLY A 199 12.19 4.36 11.49
CA GLY A 199 12.81 3.05 11.71
C GLY A 199 14.33 3.09 11.78
N ASN A 200 14.97 3.82 10.85
CA ASN A 200 16.43 3.91 10.81
C ASN A 200 17.01 4.64 12.02
N TYR A 201 16.38 5.74 12.44
CA TYR A 201 16.84 6.48 13.63
C TYR A 201 16.76 5.62 14.88
N SER A 202 15.66 4.89 15.04
CA SER A 202 15.45 4.01 16.19
C SER A 202 16.51 2.90 16.30
N LEU A 203 17.00 2.38 15.17
CA LEU A 203 18.02 1.32 15.17
C LEU A 203 19.46 1.84 15.24
N LYS A 204 19.73 3.03 14.71
CA LYS A 204 21.09 3.57 14.61
C LYS A 204 21.66 4.01 15.95
N TYR A 205 20.84 4.66 16.76
CA TYR A 205 21.27 5.37 17.96
C TYR A 205 20.82 4.72 19.26
N ILE A 206 20.56 3.43 19.22
CA ILE A 206 20.41 2.62 20.43
C ILE A 206 21.80 2.14 20.85
N ASP A 207 22.25 2.60 22.01
CA ASP A 207 23.64 2.44 22.46
C ASP A 207 23.92 1.06 23.07
N ASP A 208 22.89 0.36 23.56
CA ASP A 208 23.00 -0.94 24.22
C ASP A 208 22.64 -2.09 23.27
N VAL A 209 23.51 -3.12 23.22
CA VAL A 209 23.37 -4.26 22.31
C VAL A 209 22.18 -5.16 22.65
N GLN A 210 21.87 -5.34 23.93
CA GLN A 210 20.72 -6.13 24.37
C GLN A 210 19.41 -5.40 24.04
N LEU A 211 19.34 -4.09 24.34
CA LEU A 211 18.21 -3.24 23.96
C LEU A 211 18.07 -3.16 22.43
N LYS A 212 19.17 -3.20 21.68
CA LYS A 212 19.16 -3.23 20.22
C LYS A 212 18.43 -4.46 19.67
N ASN A 213 18.69 -5.64 20.22
CA ASN A 213 18.01 -6.87 19.79
C ASN A 213 16.50 -6.81 20.08
N GLN A 214 16.14 -6.34 21.27
CA GLN A 214 14.73 -6.14 21.61
C GLN A 214 14.09 -5.07 20.70
N MET A 215 14.81 -4.00 20.34
CA MET A 215 14.33 -2.95 19.44
C MET A 215 14.11 -3.46 18.02
N VAL A 216 15.00 -4.34 17.54
CA VAL A 216 14.83 -5.05 16.27
C VAL A 216 13.52 -5.83 16.25
N ASP A 217 13.23 -6.59 17.31
CA ASP A 217 11.95 -7.30 17.47
C ASP A 217 10.76 -6.34 17.49
N ALA A 218 10.82 -5.30 18.32
CA ALA A 218 9.72 -4.34 18.48
C ALA A 218 9.43 -3.60 17.16
N LEU A 219 10.46 -3.13 16.46
CA LEU A 219 10.27 -2.47 15.16
C LEU A 219 9.77 -3.43 14.09
N PHE A 220 10.33 -4.65 14.02
CA PHE A 220 9.87 -5.64 13.05
C PHE A 220 8.37 -5.93 13.23
N TYR A 221 7.96 -6.30 14.44
CA TYR A 221 6.56 -6.62 14.69
C TYR A 221 5.64 -5.41 14.63
N GLY A 222 6.12 -4.23 15.05
CA GLY A 222 5.39 -2.97 14.86
C GLY A 222 5.11 -2.70 13.37
N TYR A 223 6.11 -2.83 12.51
CA TYR A 223 5.93 -2.68 11.06
C TYR A 223 5.09 -3.81 10.44
N ALA A 224 5.13 -5.02 11.00
CA ALA A 224 4.26 -6.11 10.56
C ALA A 224 2.78 -5.81 10.89
N THR A 225 2.46 -5.37 12.11
CA THR A 225 1.12 -4.93 12.51
C THR A 225 0.60 -3.87 11.56
N MET A 226 1.45 -2.88 11.28
CA MET A 226 1.15 -1.77 10.40
C MET A 226 0.91 -2.18 8.96
N PHE A 227 1.68 -3.13 8.45
CA PHE A 227 1.43 -3.72 7.15
C PHE A 227 0.05 -4.38 7.10
N TRP A 228 -0.33 -5.19 8.09
CA TRP A 228 -1.61 -5.91 8.08
C TRP A 228 -2.80 -4.95 8.19
N LYS A 229 -2.73 -4.00 9.14
CA LYS A 229 -3.72 -2.93 9.32
C LYS A 229 -3.94 -2.17 8.02
N ASN A 230 -2.86 -1.68 7.40
CA ASN A 230 -2.94 -0.86 6.20
C ASN A 230 -3.21 -1.67 4.93
N LEU A 231 -2.90 -2.97 4.89
CA LEU A 231 -3.31 -3.86 3.80
C LEU A 231 -4.82 -4.10 3.82
N ARG A 232 -5.40 -4.29 5.02
CA ARG A 232 -6.85 -4.46 5.18
C ARG A 232 -7.58 -3.17 4.81
N ASP A 233 -7.17 -2.06 5.43
CA ASP A 233 -7.84 -0.77 5.32
C ASP A 233 -6.79 0.35 5.16
N PRO A 234 -6.58 0.86 3.94
CA PRO A 234 -5.61 1.94 3.73
C PRO A 234 -6.05 3.24 4.43
N PRO A 235 -5.10 4.10 4.83
CA PRO A 235 -5.42 5.36 5.45
C PRO A 235 -6.12 6.29 4.43
N GLY A 236 -7.06 7.09 4.92
CA GLY A 236 -7.79 8.03 4.07
C GLY A 236 -6.86 9.03 3.38
N GLY A 237 -7.01 9.19 2.07
CA GLY A 237 -6.12 10.03 1.25
C GLY A 237 -4.86 9.32 0.76
N PHE A 238 -4.62 8.07 1.17
CA PHE A 238 -3.46 7.26 0.79
C PHE A 238 -3.84 5.94 0.09
N GLU A 239 -5.09 5.80 -0.32
CA GLU A 239 -5.62 4.58 -0.93
C GLU A 239 -4.86 4.18 -2.20
N ASP A 240 -4.47 5.14 -3.04
CA ASP A 240 -3.67 4.87 -4.25
C ASP A 240 -2.17 4.66 -3.96
N GLY A 241 -1.75 4.87 -2.71
CA GLY A 241 -0.34 5.00 -2.34
C GLY A 241 0.33 3.67 -2.01
N LEU A 242 -0.47 2.61 -1.81
CA LEU A 242 -0.04 1.30 -1.33
C LEU A 242 0.91 1.42 -0.13
N ILE A 243 0.57 2.28 0.85
CA ILE A 243 1.46 2.64 1.97
C ILE A 243 1.92 1.42 2.77
N PHE A 244 1.09 0.36 2.84
CA PHE A 244 1.47 -0.92 3.43
C PHE A 244 2.77 -1.49 2.83
N GLU A 245 3.09 -1.22 1.55
CA GLU A 245 4.33 -1.67 0.95
C GLU A 245 5.57 -1.08 1.63
N SER A 246 5.48 0.16 2.11
CA SER A 246 6.58 0.80 2.83
C SER A 246 6.85 0.03 4.12
N PHE A 247 5.81 -0.30 4.89
CA PHE A 247 5.93 -1.12 6.10
C PHE A 247 6.48 -2.52 5.82
N PHE A 248 6.02 -3.17 4.74
CA PHE A 248 6.58 -4.47 4.32
C PHE A 248 8.07 -4.39 3.97
N ARG A 249 8.48 -3.37 3.20
CA ARG A 249 9.88 -3.16 2.83
C ARG A 249 10.74 -2.98 4.08
N TRP A 250 10.24 -2.27 5.09
CA TRP A 250 10.93 -2.09 6.37
C TRP A 250 11.04 -3.37 7.19
N ALA A 251 9.94 -4.08 7.40
CA ALA A 251 9.98 -5.37 8.11
C ALA A 251 10.99 -6.32 7.45
N LYS A 252 10.96 -6.42 6.12
CA LYS A 252 11.92 -7.23 5.35
C LYS A 252 13.37 -6.76 5.52
N MET A 253 13.60 -5.44 5.51
CA MET A 253 14.93 -4.87 5.70
C MET A 253 15.46 -5.17 7.10
N ILE A 254 14.63 -4.96 8.14
CA ILE A 254 14.98 -5.21 9.54
C ILE A 254 15.41 -6.67 9.73
N HIS A 255 14.59 -7.60 9.26
CA HIS A 255 14.93 -9.03 9.27
C HIS A 255 16.24 -9.29 8.51
N GLY A 256 16.36 -8.81 7.28
CA GLY A 256 17.53 -9.11 6.44
C GLY A 256 18.85 -8.54 6.96
N ARG A 257 18.83 -7.35 7.58
CA ARG A 257 20.06 -6.67 8.05
C ARG A 257 20.40 -6.98 9.50
N PHE A 258 19.40 -7.08 10.38
CA PHE A 258 19.64 -7.12 11.82
C PHE A 258 19.28 -8.47 12.46
N ALA A 259 18.45 -9.30 11.81
CA ALA A 259 18.03 -10.59 12.36
C ALA A 259 17.89 -11.71 11.30
N PRO A 260 18.89 -11.95 10.41
CA PRO A 260 18.74 -12.85 9.27
C PRO A 260 18.52 -14.32 9.65
N ALA A 261 18.92 -14.72 10.86
CA ALA A 261 18.72 -16.07 11.38
C ALA A 261 17.34 -16.28 12.06
N ASN A 262 16.54 -15.22 12.25
CA ASN A 262 15.27 -15.30 12.98
C ASN A 262 14.17 -15.95 12.10
N LYS A 263 13.88 -17.22 12.37
CA LYS A 263 12.89 -18.01 11.61
C LYS A 263 11.47 -17.47 11.73
N ASP A 264 11.08 -16.84 12.85
CA ASP A 264 9.73 -16.31 13.01
C ASP A 264 9.52 -15.05 12.16
N MET A 265 10.51 -14.15 12.16
CA MET A 265 10.52 -12.97 11.29
C MET A 265 10.54 -13.36 9.80
N ALA A 266 11.32 -14.38 9.43
CA ALA A 266 11.33 -14.92 8.08
C ALA A 266 9.95 -15.44 7.66
N ARG A 267 9.28 -16.23 8.51
CA ARG A 267 7.92 -16.74 8.27
C ARG A 267 6.90 -15.61 8.15
N THR A 268 6.98 -14.61 9.02
CA THR A 268 6.10 -13.44 9.01
C THR A 268 6.28 -12.65 7.72
N THR A 269 7.52 -12.36 7.33
CA THR A 269 7.85 -11.65 6.08
C THR A 269 7.34 -12.41 4.84
N GLU A 270 7.55 -13.73 4.80
CA GLU A 270 7.08 -14.57 3.70
C GLU A 270 5.55 -14.59 3.63
N ARG A 271 4.87 -14.61 4.78
CA ARG A 271 3.41 -14.49 4.85
C ARG A 271 2.94 -13.14 4.32
N MET A 272 3.55 -12.03 4.75
CA MET A 272 3.23 -10.69 4.24
C MET A 272 3.39 -10.62 2.71
N LYS A 273 4.49 -11.17 2.19
CA LYS A 273 4.76 -11.23 0.75
C LYS A 273 3.67 -12.02 0.01
N LYS A 274 3.36 -13.23 0.48
CA LYS A 274 2.31 -14.09 -0.12
C LYS A 274 0.95 -13.40 -0.11
N GLU A 275 0.57 -12.77 0.99
CA GLU A 275 -0.73 -12.11 1.12
C GLU A 275 -0.82 -10.85 0.25
N LYS A 276 0.28 -10.09 0.10
CA LYS A 276 0.40 -9.02 -0.89
C LYS A 276 0.18 -9.56 -2.31
N GLU A 277 0.92 -10.59 -2.72
CA GLU A 277 0.85 -11.16 -4.08
C GLU A 277 -0.52 -11.77 -4.41
N LYS A 278 -1.20 -12.34 -3.40
CA LYS A 278 -2.57 -12.84 -3.52
C LYS A 278 -3.65 -11.74 -3.43
N THR A 279 -3.31 -10.52 -3.03
CA THR A 279 -4.26 -9.41 -3.03
C THR A 279 -4.10 -8.56 -4.30
N PHE A 280 -2.85 -8.41 -4.75
CA PHE A 280 -2.45 -7.69 -5.95
C PHE A 280 -1.70 -8.61 -6.93
N PRO A 281 -2.41 -9.52 -7.63
CA PRO A 281 -1.77 -10.45 -8.55
C PRO A 281 -1.06 -9.70 -9.70
N VAL A 282 0.24 -9.98 -9.89
CA VAL A 282 1.05 -9.44 -10.99
C VAL A 282 1.15 -10.47 -12.13
N TYR A 283 1.03 -9.97 -13.36
CA TYR A 283 1.34 -10.68 -14.60
C TYR A 283 2.84 -11.00 -14.64
N ASN A 284 3.22 -12.24 -14.35
CA ASN A 284 4.54 -12.90 -14.58
C ASN A 284 4.81 -14.05 -13.59
N ALA A 285 3.92 -14.36 -12.66
CA ALA A 285 3.94 -15.64 -11.94
C ALA A 285 3.45 -16.76 -12.87
N PHE A 286 4.27 -17.11 -13.86
CA PHE A 286 4.05 -18.25 -14.74
C PHE A 286 3.78 -19.51 -13.90
N GLY A 287 2.62 -20.15 -14.12
CA GLY A 287 2.39 -21.55 -13.77
C GLY A 287 1.76 -21.89 -12.41
N LEU A 288 1.50 -20.96 -11.49
CA LEU A 288 1.10 -21.32 -10.11
C LEU A 288 -0.36 -21.03 -9.69
N ALA A 289 -1.16 -20.36 -10.53
CA ALA A 289 -2.48 -19.88 -10.12
C ALA A 289 -3.68 -20.74 -10.53
N HIS A 290 -3.48 -21.93 -11.13
CA HIS A 290 -4.56 -22.65 -11.83
C HIS A 290 -5.24 -23.81 -11.13
N HIS A 291 -5.01 -24.02 -9.84
CA HIS A 291 -5.69 -25.12 -9.14
C HIS A 291 -6.62 -24.70 -8.00
N ASN A 292 -6.59 -23.44 -7.57
CA ASN A 292 -7.45 -22.98 -6.47
C ASN A 292 -8.32 -21.80 -6.91
N HIS A 293 -9.63 -21.89 -6.66
CA HIS A 293 -10.56 -20.77 -6.76
C HIS A 293 -9.98 -19.57 -5.98
N TYR A 294 -9.64 -18.50 -6.69
CA TYR A 294 -9.11 -17.30 -6.06
C TYR A 294 -10.16 -16.73 -5.10
N ASP A 295 -9.76 -16.44 -3.86
CA ASP A 295 -10.69 -15.91 -2.87
C ASP A 295 -11.14 -14.50 -3.28
N VAL A 296 -12.39 -14.39 -3.75
CA VAL A 296 -12.98 -13.12 -4.21
C VAL A 296 -12.98 -12.03 -3.14
N ARG A 297 -12.86 -12.39 -1.86
CA ARG A 297 -12.77 -11.43 -0.75
C ARG A 297 -11.49 -10.60 -0.83
N ARG A 298 -10.42 -11.15 -1.42
CA ARG A 298 -9.15 -10.44 -1.64
C ARG A 298 -9.31 -9.31 -2.65
N PHE A 299 -10.17 -9.47 -3.65
CA PHE A 299 -10.45 -8.40 -4.62
C PHE A 299 -11.19 -7.24 -3.99
N LEU A 300 -12.06 -7.47 -3.01
CA LEU A 300 -12.69 -6.37 -2.28
C LEU A 300 -11.65 -5.55 -1.51
N VAL A 301 -10.74 -6.24 -0.81
CA VAL A 301 -9.61 -5.59 -0.13
C VAL A 301 -8.77 -4.80 -1.15
N ALA A 302 -8.39 -5.42 -2.27
CA ALA A 302 -7.65 -4.74 -3.33
C ALA A 302 -8.36 -3.45 -3.80
N LEU A 303 -9.68 -3.47 -4.00
CA LEU A 303 -10.46 -2.29 -4.43
C LEU A 303 -10.46 -1.13 -3.40
N ARG A 304 -10.14 -1.38 -2.12
CA ARG A 304 -9.90 -0.31 -1.14
C ARG A 304 -8.65 0.50 -1.46
N HIS A 305 -7.67 -0.11 -2.13
CA HIS A 305 -6.40 0.50 -2.52
C HIS A 305 -6.48 1.22 -3.87
N GLY A 306 -7.57 1.95 -4.08
CA GLY A 306 -7.63 2.93 -5.16
C GLY A 306 -7.40 2.37 -6.57
N ILE A 307 -6.74 3.17 -7.42
CA ILE A 307 -6.40 2.84 -8.80
C ILE A 307 -5.49 1.61 -8.92
N PRO A 308 -4.41 1.44 -8.14
CA PRO A 308 -3.59 0.23 -8.22
C PRO A 308 -4.41 -1.05 -7.93
N GLY A 309 -5.31 -0.97 -6.94
CA GLY A 309 -6.28 -2.01 -6.64
C GLY A 309 -7.21 -2.31 -7.81
N VAL A 310 -7.86 -1.27 -8.35
CA VAL A 310 -8.73 -1.37 -9.52
C VAL A 310 -7.99 -2.02 -10.70
N GLU A 311 -6.78 -1.56 -11.02
CA GLU A 311 -5.99 -2.10 -12.12
C GLU A 311 -5.67 -3.57 -11.93
N SER A 312 -5.27 -3.96 -10.72
CA SER A 312 -5.02 -5.35 -10.36
C SER A 312 -6.26 -6.23 -10.60
N VAL A 313 -7.42 -5.82 -10.08
CA VAL A 313 -8.67 -6.57 -10.23
C VAL A 313 -9.16 -6.59 -11.68
N VAL A 314 -9.14 -5.45 -12.37
CA VAL A 314 -9.50 -5.37 -13.80
C VAL A 314 -8.60 -6.25 -14.64
N ARG A 315 -7.28 -6.30 -14.36
CA ARG A 315 -6.33 -7.16 -15.08
C ARG A 315 -6.60 -8.64 -14.83
N TYR A 316 -6.98 -9.02 -13.60
CA TYR A 316 -7.34 -10.40 -13.25
C TYR A 316 -8.58 -10.88 -14.00
N PHE A 317 -9.63 -10.06 -14.05
CA PHE A 317 -10.84 -10.31 -14.83
C PHE A 317 -10.76 -9.85 -16.28
N GLY A 318 -9.57 -9.42 -16.74
CA GLY A 318 -9.38 -8.90 -18.07
C GLY A 318 -9.54 -9.97 -19.14
N VAL A 319 -9.87 -9.54 -20.35
CA VAL A 319 -9.98 -10.42 -21.51
C VAL A 319 -8.58 -10.94 -21.87
N GLY A 320 -8.29 -12.22 -21.62
CA GLY A 320 -6.99 -12.88 -21.87
C GLY A 320 -6.71 -13.27 -23.32
N GLY A 321 -5.59 -13.95 -23.56
CA GLY A 321 -5.53 -14.78 -24.77
C GLY A 321 -6.68 -15.81 -24.77
N PRO A 322 -7.17 -16.28 -25.93
CA PRO A 322 -8.05 -17.45 -25.99
C PRO A 322 -7.42 -18.60 -25.21
N LEU A 323 -8.24 -19.56 -24.77
CA LEU A 323 -7.78 -20.84 -24.22
C LEU A 323 -6.94 -21.58 -25.29
N LEU A 324 -5.68 -21.17 -25.47
CA LEU A 324 -4.67 -22.05 -26.01
C LEU A 324 -4.44 -23.06 -24.91
N LYS A 325 -4.87 -24.30 -25.18
CA LYS A 325 -4.98 -25.45 -24.27
C LYS A 325 -3.82 -25.66 -23.30
N ASN A 326 -2.68 -24.98 -23.44
CA ASN A 326 -1.51 -25.14 -22.58
C ASN A 326 -0.93 -23.84 -21.96
N LYS A 327 -1.45 -22.63 -22.24
CA LYS A 327 -0.87 -21.37 -21.70
C LYS A 327 -1.90 -20.24 -21.62
N THR A 328 -2.66 -20.18 -20.53
CA THR A 328 -3.24 -18.91 -20.08
C THR A 328 -2.13 -18.11 -19.38
N ASP A 329 -1.91 -16.86 -19.74
CA ASP A 329 -0.87 -16.00 -19.14
C ASP A 329 -1.17 -15.57 -17.68
N GLY A 330 -1.68 -16.48 -16.84
CA GLY A 330 -2.13 -16.20 -15.48
C GLY A 330 -3.53 -15.58 -15.35
N ARG A 331 -4.26 -15.37 -16.46
CA ARG A 331 -5.66 -14.92 -16.46
C ARG A 331 -6.66 -16.04 -16.17
N LEU A 332 -7.81 -15.68 -15.58
CA LEU A 332 -8.93 -16.60 -15.35
C LEU A 332 -9.51 -17.07 -16.70
N PRO A 333 -9.79 -18.38 -16.89
CA PRO A 333 -10.47 -18.86 -18.09
C PRO A 333 -11.81 -18.14 -18.29
N TYR A 334 -12.11 -17.72 -19.53
CA TYR A 334 -13.31 -16.96 -19.86
C TYR A 334 -14.60 -17.55 -19.30
N VAL A 335 -14.74 -18.87 -19.41
CA VAL A 335 -15.90 -19.62 -18.92
C VAL A 335 -16.12 -19.50 -17.41
N ALA A 336 -15.06 -19.27 -16.64
CA ALA A 336 -15.13 -19.11 -15.19
C ALA A 336 -15.39 -17.66 -14.75
N VAL A 337 -15.20 -16.67 -15.63
CA VAL A 337 -15.33 -15.24 -15.32
C VAL A 337 -16.72 -14.88 -14.77
N PRO A 338 -17.85 -15.25 -15.39
CA PRO A 338 -19.16 -14.85 -14.88
C PRO A 338 -19.44 -15.37 -13.46
N LYS A 339 -19.05 -16.61 -13.16
CA LYS A 339 -19.25 -17.23 -11.85
C LYS A 339 -18.45 -16.50 -10.77
N THR A 340 -17.17 -16.24 -11.02
CA THR A 340 -16.30 -15.54 -10.08
C THR A 340 -16.72 -14.08 -9.88
N LEU A 341 -17.11 -13.37 -10.95
CA LEU A 341 -17.66 -12.02 -10.87
C LEU A 341 -18.97 -11.98 -10.07
N SER A 342 -19.85 -12.97 -10.24
CA SER A 342 -21.10 -13.05 -9.48
C SER A 342 -20.84 -13.16 -7.97
N LEU A 343 -19.82 -13.94 -7.58
CA LEU A 343 -19.39 -14.04 -6.17
C LEU A 343 -18.81 -12.72 -5.66
N LEU A 344 -17.92 -12.08 -6.43
CA LEU A 344 -17.37 -10.76 -6.09
C LEU A 344 -18.47 -9.71 -5.94
N PHE A 345 -19.40 -9.62 -6.89
CA PHE A 345 -20.46 -8.62 -6.91
C PHE A 345 -21.43 -8.80 -5.73
N ARG A 346 -21.66 -10.03 -5.29
CA ARG A 346 -22.39 -10.31 -4.04
C ARG A 346 -21.67 -9.73 -2.82
N GLN A 347 -20.34 -9.90 -2.73
CA GLN A 347 -19.54 -9.32 -1.64
C GLN A 347 -19.55 -7.79 -1.69
N ILE A 348 -19.35 -7.22 -2.88
CA ILE A 348 -19.42 -5.76 -3.06
C ILE A 348 -20.80 -5.26 -2.64
N LYS A 349 -21.91 -5.86 -3.10
CA LYS A 349 -23.27 -5.45 -2.72
C LYS A 349 -23.49 -5.49 -1.20
N LYS A 350 -22.96 -6.51 -0.51
CA LYS A 350 -23.05 -6.66 0.94
C LYS A 350 -22.28 -5.56 1.69
N ARG A 351 -21.06 -5.22 1.25
CA ARG A 351 -20.16 -4.30 1.97
C ARG A 351 -20.28 -2.83 1.53
N TYR A 352 -20.76 -2.56 0.33
CA TYR A 352 -20.85 -1.21 -0.25
C TYR A 352 -21.42 -0.13 0.68
N PRO A 353 -22.49 -0.38 1.49
CA PRO A 353 -23.05 0.64 2.38
C PRO A 353 -22.11 1.09 3.51
N VAL A 354 -21.14 0.24 3.90
CA VAL A 354 -20.18 0.52 4.97
C VAL A 354 -18.79 0.90 4.44
N GLU A 355 -18.54 0.75 3.12
CA GLU A 355 -17.28 1.17 2.50
C GLU A 355 -17.14 2.70 2.46
N THR A 356 -15.89 3.19 2.48
CA THR A 356 -15.57 4.62 2.42
C THR A 356 -15.99 5.24 1.07
N PRO A 357 -16.20 6.58 1.00
CA PRO A 357 -16.49 7.25 -0.27
C PRO A 357 -15.43 6.99 -1.35
N ARG A 358 -14.15 6.89 -0.95
CA ARG A 358 -13.06 6.59 -1.88
C ARG A 358 -13.15 5.16 -2.40
N THR A 359 -13.35 4.16 -1.55
CA THR A 359 -13.53 2.77 -1.99
C THR A 359 -14.75 2.63 -2.92
N ARG A 360 -15.87 3.33 -2.63
CA ARG A 360 -17.03 3.35 -3.53
C ARG A 360 -16.71 3.96 -4.90
N LYS A 361 -15.81 4.95 -4.97
CA LYS A 361 -15.29 5.48 -6.23
C LYS A 361 -14.44 4.44 -6.96
N SER A 362 -13.53 3.76 -6.27
CA SER A 362 -12.71 2.66 -6.83
C SER A 362 -13.59 1.53 -7.39
N ILE A 363 -14.63 1.12 -6.67
CA ILE A 363 -15.59 0.12 -7.14
C ILE A 363 -16.29 0.57 -8.42
N ARG A 364 -16.75 1.83 -8.49
CA ARG A 364 -17.38 2.37 -9.71
C ARG A 364 -16.40 2.40 -10.89
N GLU A 365 -15.16 2.80 -10.64
CA GLU A 365 -14.08 2.82 -11.65
C GLU A 365 -13.79 1.40 -12.16
N PHE A 366 -13.67 0.42 -11.26
CA PHE A 366 -13.55 -1.00 -11.59
C PHE A 366 -14.68 -1.47 -12.51
N LEU A 367 -15.94 -1.20 -12.15
CA LEU A 367 -17.08 -1.59 -12.98
C LEU A 367 -17.07 -0.91 -14.35
N SER A 368 -16.62 0.34 -14.42
CA SER A 368 -16.48 1.08 -15.69
C SER A 368 -15.41 0.48 -16.60
N ARG A 369 -14.21 0.24 -16.05
CA ARG A 369 -13.10 -0.36 -16.80
C ARG A 369 -13.40 -1.80 -17.22
N LEU A 370 -14.01 -2.59 -16.33
CA LEU A 370 -14.43 -3.95 -16.64
C LEU A 370 -15.48 -3.96 -17.76
N GLY A 371 -16.50 -3.10 -17.68
CA GLY A 371 -17.50 -2.96 -18.75
C GLY A 371 -16.88 -2.54 -20.08
N SER A 372 -15.87 -1.67 -20.05
CA SER A 372 -15.14 -1.26 -21.25
C SER A 372 -14.30 -2.40 -21.85
N ASN A 373 -13.78 -3.32 -21.04
CA ASN A 373 -13.02 -4.47 -21.50
C ASN A 373 -13.89 -5.55 -22.16
N TYR A 374 -15.15 -5.67 -21.73
CA TYR A 374 -16.15 -6.60 -22.28
C TYR A 374 -17.13 -5.88 -23.23
N ASN A 375 -16.73 -4.77 -23.84
CA ASN A 375 -17.53 -4.14 -24.89
C ASN A 375 -17.28 -4.86 -26.21
N LEU A 376 -18.33 -5.41 -26.82
CA LEU A 376 -18.23 -6.23 -28.04
C LEU A 376 -17.59 -5.48 -29.21
N GLU A 377 -17.91 -4.20 -29.41
CA GLU A 377 -17.36 -3.39 -30.50
C GLU A 377 -15.87 -3.13 -30.29
N ARG A 378 -15.46 -2.85 -29.05
CA ARG A 378 -14.04 -2.71 -28.71
C ARG A 378 -13.29 -4.03 -28.87
N LEU A 379 -13.89 -5.16 -28.52
CA LEU A 379 -13.28 -6.48 -28.66
C LEU A 379 -13.07 -6.86 -30.14
N LYS A 380 -14.04 -6.57 -31.02
CA LYS A 380 -13.92 -6.76 -32.47
C LYS A 380 -12.79 -5.90 -33.06
N ALA A 381 -12.68 -4.64 -32.62
CA ALA A 381 -11.63 -3.73 -33.07
C ALA A 381 -10.22 -4.20 -32.66
N VAL A 382 -10.06 -4.70 -31.42
CA VAL A 382 -8.77 -5.19 -30.91
C VAL A 382 -8.34 -6.51 -31.58
N HIS A 383 -9.27 -7.32 -32.07
CA HIS A 383 -8.97 -8.56 -32.80
C HIS A 383 -8.87 -8.34 -34.33
N PHE A 384 -8.59 -7.10 -34.78
CA PHE A 384 -8.38 -6.74 -36.19
C PHE A 384 -9.48 -7.25 -37.14
N GLY A 385 -10.74 -7.23 -36.71
CA GLY A 385 -11.87 -7.69 -37.54
C GLY A 385 -11.99 -9.22 -37.68
N GLY A 386 -11.17 -10.01 -36.98
CA GLY A 386 -11.33 -11.45 -36.88
C GLY A 386 -12.58 -11.85 -36.08
N GLU A 387 -13.13 -13.03 -36.37
CA GLU A 387 -14.25 -13.57 -35.62
C GLU A 387 -13.89 -13.74 -34.14
N LEU A 388 -14.65 -13.08 -33.25
CA LEU A 388 -14.55 -13.31 -31.82
C LEU A 388 -14.77 -14.79 -31.51
N SER A 389 -13.94 -15.36 -30.64
CA SER A 389 -14.16 -16.73 -30.15
C SER A 389 -15.58 -16.89 -29.59
N GLU A 390 -16.18 -18.06 -29.79
CA GLU A 390 -17.52 -18.38 -29.29
C GLU A 390 -17.66 -18.15 -27.78
N SER A 391 -16.60 -18.49 -27.03
CA SER A 391 -16.48 -18.22 -25.59
C SER A 391 -16.63 -16.72 -25.25
N LEU A 392 -16.06 -15.82 -26.04
CA LEU A 392 -16.16 -14.37 -25.82
C LEU A 392 -17.55 -13.84 -26.16
N ARG A 393 -18.15 -14.30 -27.26
CA ARG A 393 -19.53 -13.94 -27.64
C ARG A 393 -20.54 -14.35 -26.56
N PHE A 394 -20.26 -15.44 -25.86
CA PHE A 394 -21.07 -15.95 -24.76
C PHE A 394 -20.83 -15.24 -23.41
N VAL A 395 -19.58 -14.97 -23.06
CA VAL A 395 -19.21 -14.38 -21.75
C VAL A 395 -19.49 -12.88 -21.71
N SER A 396 -19.26 -12.16 -22.81
CA SER A 396 -19.35 -10.70 -22.85
C SER A 396 -20.74 -10.16 -22.46
N PRO A 397 -21.87 -10.65 -23.02
CA PRO A 397 -23.20 -10.17 -22.62
C PRO A 397 -23.52 -10.45 -21.14
N ARG A 398 -23.04 -11.58 -20.60
CA ARG A 398 -23.27 -11.95 -19.19
C ARG A 398 -22.54 -11.05 -18.23
N VAL A 399 -21.29 -10.69 -18.54
CA VAL A 399 -20.53 -9.73 -17.74
C VAL A 399 -21.20 -8.37 -17.77
N GLN A 400 -21.67 -7.90 -18.93
CA GLN A 400 -22.41 -6.64 -19.05
C GLN A 400 -23.71 -6.65 -18.23
N SER A 401 -24.48 -7.74 -18.29
CA SER A 401 -25.69 -7.91 -17.47
C SER A 401 -25.39 -7.82 -15.98
N LEU A 402 -24.37 -8.54 -15.49
CA LEU A 402 -23.97 -8.51 -14.09
C LEU A 402 -23.56 -7.10 -13.63
N ILE A 403 -22.85 -6.35 -14.48
CA ILE A 403 -22.47 -4.97 -14.19
C ILE A 403 -23.71 -4.07 -14.12
N HIS A 404 -24.64 -4.26 -15.05
CA HIS A 404 -25.90 -3.50 -15.08
C HIS A 404 -26.73 -3.76 -13.81
N ASP A 405 -26.94 -5.03 -13.44
CA ASP A 405 -27.70 -5.44 -12.24
C ASP A 405 -27.12 -4.85 -10.95
N LEU A 406 -25.79 -4.82 -10.87
CA LEU A 406 -25.11 -4.24 -9.72
C LEU A 406 -25.30 -2.71 -9.68
N ARG A 407 -25.18 -2.03 -10.83
CA ARG A 407 -25.39 -0.57 -10.95
C ARG A 407 -26.82 -0.15 -10.63
N THR A 408 -27.82 -0.88 -11.13
CA THR A 408 -29.24 -0.60 -10.86
C THR A 408 -29.61 -0.91 -9.41
N GLY A 409 -29.08 -2.00 -8.85
CA GLY A 409 -29.22 -2.34 -7.43
C GLY A 409 -28.67 -1.26 -6.47
N TYR A 410 -27.60 -0.55 -6.87
CA TYR A 410 -27.08 0.60 -6.09
C TYR A 410 -28.01 1.80 -6.11
N LEU A 411 -28.63 2.12 -7.24
CA LEU A 411 -29.57 3.24 -7.37
C LEU A 411 -30.80 3.05 -6.48
N GLU A 412 -31.29 1.81 -6.35
CA GLU A 412 -32.38 1.49 -5.42
C GLU A 412 -31.97 1.55 -3.95
N SER A 413 -30.78 1.04 -3.60
CA SER A 413 -30.28 1.03 -2.22
C SER A 413 -30.01 2.46 -1.71
N TYR A 414 -29.46 3.32 -2.57
CA TYR A 414 -29.24 4.74 -2.27
C TYR A 414 -30.55 5.52 -2.08
N ARG A 415 -31.57 5.25 -2.91
CA ARG A 415 -32.93 5.81 -2.75
C ARG A 415 -33.62 5.36 -1.47
N ARG A 416 -33.42 4.11 -1.04
CA ARG A 416 -33.96 3.60 0.24
C ARG A 416 -33.21 4.19 1.44
N GLY A 417 -31.89 4.34 1.38
CA GLY A 417 -31.08 4.97 2.44
C GLY A 417 -31.43 6.45 2.68
N LEU A 418 -31.65 7.22 1.61
CA LEU A 418 -32.15 8.60 1.69
C LEU A 418 -33.56 8.69 2.29
N LYS A 419 -34.45 7.73 1.99
CA LYS A 419 -35.79 7.67 2.60
C LYS A 419 -35.76 7.37 4.11
N ILE A 420 -34.78 6.61 4.59
CA ILE A 420 -34.63 6.33 6.03
C ILE A 420 -34.04 7.54 6.75
N SER A 421 -33.05 8.23 6.15
CA SER A 421 -32.50 9.49 6.69
C SER A 421 -33.54 10.62 6.79
N ASN A 422 -34.51 10.67 5.88
CA ASN A 422 -35.58 11.68 5.91
C ASN A 422 -36.76 11.30 6.82
N ARG A 423 -36.83 10.06 7.33
CA ARG A 423 -37.84 9.63 8.32
C ARG A 423 -37.40 9.82 9.77
N HIS A 424 -36.15 10.22 10.01
CA HIS A 424 -35.65 10.57 11.35
C HIS A 424 -35.41 12.08 11.51
N ARG A 425 -35.91 12.88 10.56
CA ARG A 425 -35.99 14.35 10.64
C ARG A 425 -37.42 14.86 10.40
N GLY A 426 -38.42 14.05 10.73
CA GLY A 426 -39.83 14.41 10.71
C GLY A 426 -40.38 14.37 12.12
#